data_AF-R7URG0-F1
#
_entry.id   AF-R7URG0-F1
#
_cell.length_a   1.000
_cell.length_b   1.000
_cell.length_c   1.000
_cell.angle_alpha   90.00
_cell.angle_beta   90.00
_cell.angle_gamma   90.00
#
_symmetry.space_group_name_H-M   'P 1'
#
loop_
_entity.id
_entity.type
_entity.pdbx_description
1 polymer ?
#
loop_
_entity_poly.entity_id
_entity_poly.type
_entity_poly.pdbx_seq_one_letter_code
_entity_poly.pdbx_strand_id
1 'polypeptide(L)'
;MWHRIWDANGKPGNGVVYDLMLKAKREYKSAVRWVLRHQDELSSMRMADGILNNKSRDLWAEVKKKTHSRCSTPGIVDGVEGDHEIGELFCAKFDELYNCVSYNADEMRELKHSVFDLVSSSYSAAILLKIDPQDSLSHI
;
A
#
# COMPACT_ATOMS: atom_id res chain seq x y z
N MET A 1 -39.22 8.73 -3.10
CA MET A 1 -40.64 8.48 -3.43
C MET A 1 -41.58 9.48 -2.76
N TRP A 2 -41.55 9.64 -1.43
CA TRP A 2 -42.43 10.57 -0.69
C TRP A 2 -42.33 12.05 -1.12
N HIS A 3 -41.15 12.54 -1.47
CA HIS A 3 -40.98 13.94 -1.90
C HIS A 3 -41.78 14.26 -3.16
N ARG A 4 -41.87 13.29 -4.09
CA ARG A 4 -42.66 13.44 -5.32
C ARG A 4 -44.17 13.51 -5.03
N ILE A 5 -44.65 12.75 -4.04
CA ILE A 5 -46.07 12.77 -3.63
C ILE A 5 -46.42 14.12 -2.99
N TRP A 6 -45.57 14.63 -2.11
CA TRP A 6 -45.75 15.95 -1.50
C TRP A 6 -45.73 17.08 -2.54
N ASP A 7 -44.80 17.01 -3.50
CA ASP A 7 -44.67 17.97 -4.60
C ASP A 7 -45.88 17.94 -5.55
N ALA A 8 -46.35 16.75 -5.93
CA ALA A 8 -47.53 16.56 -6.78
C ALA A 8 -48.83 17.05 -6.16
N ASN A 9 -48.91 17.17 -4.82
CA ASN A 9 -50.06 17.70 -4.10
C ASN A 9 -49.95 19.21 -3.81
N GLY A 10 -49.03 19.92 -4.48
CA GLY A 10 -48.87 21.37 -4.31
C GLY A 10 -48.13 21.77 -3.03
N LYS A 11 -47.32 20.86 -2.46
CA LYS A 11 -46.49 21.11 -1.27
C LYS A 11 -47.30 21.60 -0.06
N PRO A 12 -48.34 20.85 0.36
CA PRO A 12 -49.17 21.26 1.49
C PRO A 12 -48.32 21.45 2.75
N GLY A 13 -48.61 22.52 3.50
CA GLY A 13 -47.93 22.85 4.77
C GLY A 13 -48.58 22.22 6.01
N ASN A 14 -49.70 21.52 5.84
CA ASN A 14 -50.44 20.84 6.89
C ASN A 14 -51.23 19.64 6.32
N GLY A 15 -51.82 18.83 7.22
CA GLY A 15 -52.64 17.69 6.86
C GLY A 15 -51.87 16.40 6.58
N VAL A 16 -52.61 15.35 6.23
CA VAL A 16 -52.10 13.97 6.18
C VAL A 16 -50.89 13.80 5.27
N VAL A 17 -50.87 14.47 4.11
CA VAL A 17 -49.76 14.40 3.16
C VAL A 17 -48.49 15.06 3.74
N TYR A 18 -48.64 16.19 4.44
CA TYR A 18 -47.53 16.86 5.13
C TYR A 18 -46.99 16.02 6.30
N ASP A 19 -47.88 15.43 7.11
CA ASP A 19 -47.48 14.58 8.24
C ASP A 19 -46.75 13.32 7.80
N LEU A 20 -47.23 12.68 6.73
CA LEU A 20 -46.57 11.54 6.11
C LEU A 20 -45.17 11.91 5.60
N MET A 21 -45.05 13.08 4.94
CA MET A 21 -43.77 13.62 4.50
C MET A 21 -42.80 13.82 5.66
N LEU A 22 -43.26 14.46 6.75
CA LEU A 22 -42.43 14.75 7.91
C LEU A 22 -41.95 13.47 8.60
N LYS A 23 -42.84 12.47 8.73
CA LYS A 23 -42.52 11.15 9.28
C LYS A 23 -41.44 10.45 8.44
N ALA A 24 -41.64 10.35 7.13
CA ALA A 24 -40.67 9.72 6.23
C ALA A 24 -39.31 10.45 6.24
N LYS A 25 -39.31 11.78 6.25
CA LYS A 25 -38.08 12.58 6.36
C LYS A 25 -37.36 12.32 7.68
N ARG A 26 -38.08 12.23 8.79
CA ARG A 26 -37.53 11.94 10.12
C ARG A 26 -36.89 10.55 10.16
N GLU A 27 -37.58 9.54 9.64
CA GLU A 27 -37.09 8.16 9.56
C GLU A 27 -35.82 8.08 8.72
N TYR A 28 -35.81 8.68 7.53
CA TYR A 28 -34.62 8.77 6.69
C TYR A 28 -33.45 9.43 7.41
N LYS A 29 -33.66 10.61 8.00
CA LYS A 29 -32.61 11.32 8.75
C LYS A 29 -32.16 10.55 9.99
N SER A 30 -33.04 9.76 10.61
CA SER A 30 -32.67 8.86 11.70
C SER A 30 -31.75 7.75 11.21
N ALA A 31 -32.12 7.07 10.12
CA ALA A 31 -31.31 6.01 9.52
C ALA A 31 -29.93 6.52 9.08
N VAL A 32 -29.87 7.68 8.43
CA VAL A 32 -28.59 8.32 8.05
C VAL A 32 -27.72 8.59 9.28
N ARG A 33 -28.29 9.18 10.34
CA ARG A 33 -27.54 9.42 11.59
C ARG A 33 -27.09 8.12 12.24
N TRP A 34 -27.91 7.07 12.18
CA TRP A 34 -27.53 5.76 12.68
C TRP A 34 -26.33 5.20 11.91
N VAL A 35 -26.35 5.22 10.56
CA VAL A 35 -25.22 4.74 9.74
C VAL A 35 -23.95 5.52 10.03
N LEU A 36 -24.03 6.84 10.16
CA LEU A 36 -22.86 7.67 10.48
C LEU A 36 -22.29 7.36 11.88
N ARG A 37 -23.15 7.16 12.88
CA ARG A 37 -22.71 6.81 14.24
C ARG A 37 -22.08 5.43 14.32
N HIS A 38 -22.53 4.47 13.50
CA HIS A 38 -22.05 3.09 13.52
C HIS A 38 -21.12 2.80 12.34
N GLN A 39 -20.55 3.83 11.70
CA GLN A 39 -19.74 3.66 10.50
C GLN A 39 -18.53 2.74 10.75
N ASP A 40 -17.88 2.88 11.89
CA ASP A 40 -16.72 2.05 12.25
C ASP A 40 -17.08 0.59 12.46
N GLU A 41 -18.18 0.32 13.15
CA GLU A 41 -18.71 -1.02 13.37
C GLU A 41 -19.11 -1.67 12.04
N LEU A 42 -19.87 -0.95 11.20
CA LEU A 42 -20.28 -1.41 9.87
C LEU A 42 -19.08 -1.69 8.96
N SER A 43 -18.04 -0.85 9.02
CA SER A 43 -16.80 -1.07 8.26
C SER A 43 -16.06 -2.30 8.79
N SER A 44 -15.97 -2.47 10.11
CA SER A 44 -15.38 -3.65 10.75
C SER A 44 -16.09 -4.94 10.32
N MET A 45 -17.43 -4.97 10.35
CA MET A 45 -18.23 -6.10 9.90
C MET A 45 -17.99 -6.43 8.42
N ARG A 46 -17.89 -5.42 7.54
CA ARG A 46 -17.59 -5.62 6.12
C ARG A 46 -16.18 -6.17 5.90
N MET A 47 -15.20 -5.71 6.68
CA MET A 47 -13.84 -6.27 6.64
C MET A 47 -13.85 -7.74 7.09
N ALA A 48 -14.55 -8.07 8.18
CA ALA A 48 -14.70 -9.44 8.65
C ALA A 48 -15.37 -10.34 7.58
N ASP A 49 -16.43 -9.87 6.93
CA ASP A 49 -17.09 -10.57 5.82
C ASP A 49 -16.13 -10.77 4.63
N GLY A 50 -15.29 -9.77 4.33
CA GLY A 50 -14.25 -9.86 3.31
C GLY A 50 -13.22 -10.95 3.59
N ILE A 51 -12.83 -11.12 4.86
CA ILE A 51 -11.92 -12.20 5.29
C ILE A 51 -12.62 -13.55 5.15
N LEU A 52 -13.82 -13.69 5.72
CA LEU A 52 -14.56 -14.97 5.77
C LEU A 52 -14.93 -15.49 4.38
N ASN A 53 -15.27 -14.60 3.46
CA ASN A 53 -15.68 -14.97 2.10
C ASN A 53 -14.52 -14.96 1.09
N ASN A 54 -13.28 -14.83 1.54
CA ASN A 54 -12.08 -14.72 0.68
C ASN A 54 -12.20 -13.61 -0.38
N LYS A 55 -12.88 -12.50 -0.05
CA LYS A 55 -13.05 -11.32 -0.92
C LYS A 55 -12.00 -10.28 -0.59
N SER A 56 -10.74 -10.61 -0.88
CA SER A 56 -9.58 -9.77 -0.58
C SER A 56 -9.74 -8.32 -1.09
N ARG A 57 -10.30 -8.15 -2.29
CA ARG A 57 -10.56 -6.82 -2.88
C ARG A 57 -11.47 -5.96 -2.01
N ASP A 58 -12.55 -6.53 -1.48
CA ASP A 58 -13.56 -5.79 -0.74
C ASP A 58 -13.04 -5.45 0.67
N LEU A 59 -12.25 -6.36 1.27
CA LEU A 59 -11.47 -6.09 2.48
C LEU A 59 -10.53 -4.89 2.28
N TRP A 60 -9.66 -4.94 1.26
CA TRP A 60 -8.69 -3.87 1.01
C TRP A 60 -9.36 -2.55 0.63
N ALA A 61 -10.53 -2.59 0.00
CA ALA A 61 -11.33 -1.40 -0.26
C ALA A 61 -11.84 -0.75 1.03
N GLU A 62 -12.30 -1.53 2.02
CA GLU A 62 -12.70 -1.01 3.33
C GLU A 62 -11.51 -0.54 4.17
N VAL A 63 -10.39 -1.28 4.19
CA VAL A 63 -9.15 -0.86 4.84
C VAL A 63 -8.68 0.49 4.27
N LYS A 64 -8.65 0.61 2.93
CA LYS A 64 -8.27 1.86 2.26
C LYS A 64 -9.18 3.02 2.67
N LYS A 65 -10.50 2.83 2.78
CA LYS A 65 -11.40 3.90 3.24
C LYS A 65 -11.09 4.37 4.67
N LYS A 66 -10.69 3.46 5.56
CA LYS A 66 -10.30 3.81 6.94
C LYS A 66 -8.93 4.48 7.02
N THR A 67 -7.96 4.02 6.23
CA THR A 67 -6.58 4.53 6.26
C THR A 67 -6.36 5.77 5.40
N HIS A 68 -7.27 6.09 4.47
CA HIS A 68 -7.17 7.27 3.62
C HIS A 68 -7.47 8.60 4.36
N SER A 69 -7.54 8.61 5.68
CA SER A 69 -7.54 9.83 6.47
C SER A 69 -6.13 10.41 6.59
N ARG A 70 -5.70 11.21 5.59
CA ARG A 70 -4.55 12.15 5.62
C ARG A 70 -3.43 11.81 6.60
N CYS A 71 -2.97 10.56 6.62
CA CYS A 71 -1.78 10.22 7.36
C CYS A 71 -0.65 10.75 6.48
N SER A 72 -0.30 12.02 6.71
CA SER A 72 1.02 12.49 6.32
C SER A 72 1.98 11.45 6.83
N THR A 73 2.86 10.96 5.96
CA THR A 73 4.01 10.17 6.38
C THR A 73 4.57 10.84 7.64
N PRO A 74 4.75 10.11 8.76
CA PRO A 74 5.21 10.70 9.98
C PRO A 74 6.48 11.50 9.67
N GLY A 75 6.45 12.82 9.90
CA GLY A 75 7.60 13.67 9.62
C GLY A 75 8.76 13.43 10.57
N ILE A 76 8.56 12.61 11.61
CA ILE A 76 9.49 12.35 12.70
C ILE A 76 9.63 10.84 12.90
N VAL A 77 10.86 10.33 12.89
CA VAL A 77 11.24 8.94 13.21
C VAL A 77 12.37 8.98 14.24
N ASP A 78 12.21 8.28 15.38
CA ASP A 78 13.18 8.25 16.49
C ASP A 78 13.70 9.63 16.94
N GLY A 79 12.84 10.65 16.88
CA GLY A 79 13.16 12.03 17.26
C GLY A 79 13.86 12.84 16.16
N VAL A 80 14.11 12.25 15.00
CA VAL A 80 14.68 12.90 13.82
C VAL A 80 13.56 13.35 12.88
N GLU A 81 13.57 14.62 12.48
CA GLU A 81 12.60 15.22 11.58
C GLU A 81 13.24 15.55 10.22
N GLY A 82 12.54 15.27 9.12
CA GLY A 82 12.99 15.58 7.77
C GLY A 82 13.45 14.36 6.96
N ASP A 83 13.12 14.37 5.66
CA ASP A 83 13.35 13.22 4.77
C ASP A 83 14.84 12.83 4.68
N HIS A 84 15.75 13.82 4.67
CA HIS A 84 17.18 13.58 4.58
C HIS A 84 17.72 12.96 5.87
N GLU A 85 17.37 13.55 7.00
CA GLU A 85 17.83 13.14 8.32
C GLU A 85 17.28 11.75 8.70
N ILE A 86 16.02 11.47 8.34
CA ILE A 86 15.44 10.13 8.44
C ILE A 86 16.19 9.15 7.54
N GLY A 87 16.55 9.55 6.32
CA GLY A 87 17.36 8.74 5.40
C GLY A 87 18.72 8.36 6.00
N GLU A 88 19.43 9.33 6.58
CA GLU A 88 20.71 9.12 7.26
C GLU A 88 20.55 8.20 8.49
N LEU A 89 19.49 8.37 9.26
CA LEU A 89 19.17 7.50 10.40
C LEU A 89 19.03 6.04 9.96
N PHE A 90 18.27 5.78 8.90
CA PHE A 90 18.13 4.43 8.36
C PHE A 90 19.47 3.90 7.83
N CYS A 91 20.25 4.72 7.12
CA CYS A 91 21.57 4.34 6.63
C CYS A 91 22.47 3.85 7.78
N ALA A 92 22.59 4.65 8.84
CA ALA A 92 23.39 4.30 10.01
C ALA A 92 22.89 3.01 10.70
N LYS A 93 21.57 2.85 10.85
CA LYS A 93 20.96 1.64 11.43
C LYS A 93 21.27 0.39 10.61
N PHE A 94 21.21 0.50 9.28
CA PHE A 94 21.49 -0.63 8.39
C PHE A 94 22.99 -0.94 8.34
N ASP A 95 23.85 0.07 8.34
CA ASP A 95 25.29 -0.12 8.43
C ASP A 95 25.67 -0.83 9.72
N GLU A 96 25.11 -0.43 10.86
CA GLU A 96 25.30 -1.14 12.12
C GLU A 96 24.77 -2.58 12.02
N LEU A 97 23.54 -2.77 11.55
CA LEU A 97 22.91 -4.09 11.47
C LEU A 97 23.69 -5.06 10.57
N TYR A 98 24.16 -4.62 9.41
CA TYR A 98 24.90 -5.46 8.48
C TYR A 98 26.35 -5.68 8.89
N ASN A 99 26.91 -4.81 9.73
CA ASN A 99 28.27 -4.94 10.25
C ASN A 99 28.32 -5.30 11.75
N CYS A 100 27.21 -5.74 12.35
CA CYS A 100 27.14 -6.01 13.79
C CYS A 100 27.93 -7.26 14.22
N VAL A 101 28.30 -8.12 13.27
CA VAL A 101 29.08 -9.32 13.52
C VAL A 101 30.54 -9.04 13.16
N SER A 102 31.44 -9.27 14.13
CA SER A 102 32.87 -9.19 13.86
C SER A 102 33.30 -10.28 12.88
N TYR A 103 34.18 -9.91 11.95
CA TYR A 103 34.78 -10.83 11.01
C TYR A 103 36.29 -10.62 10.95
N ASN A 104 37.03 -11.65 10.56
CA ASN A 104 38.45 -11.52 10.29
C ASN A 104 38.66 -10.75 8.98
N ALA A 105 39.26 -9.57 9.07
CA ALA A 105 39.45 -8.67 7.93
C ALA A 105 40.38 -9.23 6.85
N ASP A 106 41.29 -10.15 7.21
CA ASP A 106 42.19 -10.80 6.26
C ASP A 106 41.45 -11.91 5.50
N GLU A 107 40.69 -12.77 6.19
CA GLU A 107 39.86 -13.81 5.56
C GLU A 107 38.80 -13.22 4.62
N MET A 108 38.15 -12.12 5.02
CA MET A 108 37.17 -11.43 4.18
C MET A 108 37.81 -10.79 2.94
N ARG A 109 39.07 -10.34 3.05
CA ARG A 109 39.82 -9.79 1.92
C ARG A 109 40.19 -10.89 0.92
N GLU A 110 40.67 -12.02 1.42
CA GLU A 110 40.96 -13.21 0.60
C GLU A 110 39.69 -13.71 -0.10
N LEU A 111 38.57 -13.78 0.62
CA LEU A 111 37.28 -14.17 0.06
C LEU A 111 36.84 -13.20 -1.05
N LYS A 112 36.96 -11.89 -0.83
CA LYS A 112 36.65 -10.87 -1.85
C LYS A 112 37.52 -11.03 -3.10
N HIS A 113 38.83 -11.26 -2.93
CA HIS A 113 39.73 -11.53 -4.05
C HIS A 113 39.33 -12.78 -4.81
N SER A 114 39.08 -13.89 -4.12
CA SER A 114 38.65 -15.15 -4.73
C SER A 114 37.33 -15.01 -5.53
N VAL A 115 36.35 -14.31 -4.97
CA VAL A 115 35.08 -14.03 -5.67
C VAL A 115 35.32 -13.14 -6.90
N PHE A 116 36.13 -12.09 -6.76
CA PHE A 116 36.45 -11.19 -7.86
C PHE A 116 37.19 -11.92 -9.00
N ASP A 117 38.13 -12.79 -8.66
CA ASP A 117 38.88 -13.61 -9.60
C ASP A 117 37.98 -14.61 -10.31
N LEU A 118 37.07 -15.27 -9.58
CA LEU A 118 36.09 -16.20 -10.16
C LEU A 118 35.15 -15.49 -11.14
N VAL A 119 34.66 -14.31 -10.77
CA VAL A 119 33.79 -13.48 -11.61
C VAL A 119 34.57 -13.01 -12.85
N SER A 120 35.80 -12.55 -12.70
CA SER A 120 36.67 -12.09 -13.80
C SER A 120 37.06 -13.23 -14.75
N SER A 121 37.33 -14.42 -14.20
CA SER A 121 37.59 -15.65 -14.96
C SER A 121 36.37 -16.10 -15.75
N SER A 122 35.17 -16.04 -15.14
CA SER A 122 33.90 -16.35 -15.82
C SER A 122 33.63 -15.41 -17.00
N TYR A 123 33.88 -14.11 -16.85
CA TYR A 123 33.77 -13.16 -17.97
C TYR A 123 34.81 -13.42 -19.07
N SER A 124 36.03 -13.82 -18.70
CA SER A 124 37.10 -14.15 -19.66
C SER A 124 36.81 -15.44 -20.43
N ALA A 125 36.30 -16.47 -19.77
CA ALA A 125 35.87 -17.72 -20.40
C ALA A 125 34.66 -17.53 -21.34
N ALA A 126 33.72 -16.65 -20.96
CA ALA A 126 32.57 -16.30 -21.81
C ALA A 126 32.96 -15.52 -23.09
N ILE A 127 34.05 -14.76 -23.06
CA ILE A 127 34.61 -14.10 -24.24
C ILE A 127 35.31 -15.12 -25.15
N LEU A 128 36.08 -16.06 -24.59
CA LEU A 128 36.77 -17.11 -25.36
C LEU A 128 35.80 -18.09 -26.03
N LEU A 129 34.65 -18.38 -25.42
CA LEU A 129 33.59 -19.21 -26.03
C LEU A 129 32.78 -18.51 -27.12
N LYS A 130 32.95 -17.19 -27.30
CA LYS A 130 32.28 -16.40 -28.36
C LYS A 130 33.17 -16.18 -29.60
N ILE A 131 34.44 -16.58 -29.57
CA ILE A 131 35.34 -16.48 -30.72
C ILE A 131 35.37 -17.86 -31.40
N ASP A 132 34.40 -18.11 -32.28
CA ASP A 132 34.42 -19.27 -33.16
C ASP A 132 35.45 -19.07 -34.30
N PRO A 133 36.35 -20.04 -34.57
CA PRO A 133 37.32 -19.98 -35.66
C PRO A 133 36.71 -20.49 -36.98
N GLN A 134 35.69 -19.80 -37.50
CA GLN A 134 35.14 -20.05 -38.85
C GLN A 134 35.22 -18.79 -39.70
N ASP A 135 36.44 -18.25 -39.86
CA ASP A 135 36.75 -17.24 -40.88
C ASP A 135 38.00 -17.68 -41.67
N SER A 136 37.96 -18.91 -42.18
CA SER A 136 38.95 -19.41 -43.13
C SER A 136 38.28 -20.40 -44.07
N LEU A 137 37.87 -19.88 -45.23
CA LEU A 137 37.69 -20.52 -46.54
C LEU A 137 36.38 -20.09 -47.22
N SER A 138 36.37 -18.88 -47.80
CA SER A 138 35.71 -18.64 -49.10
C SER A 138 36.14 -17.30 -49.69
N HIS A 139 37.23 -17.31 -50.43
CA HIS A 139 37.41 -16.46 -51.62
C HIS A 139 38.49 -17.07 -52.50
N ILE A 140 38.05 -17.94 -53.41
CA ILE A 140 38.60 -18.00 -54.78
C ILE A 140 37.94 -16.87 -55.55
#